data_AF-A0A957E7K2-F1
#
_entry.id   AF-A0A957E7K2-F1
#
_cell.length_a   1.000
_cell.length_b   1.000
_cell.length_c   1.000
_cell.angle_alpha   90.00
_cell.angle_beta   90.00
_cell.angle_gamma   90.00
#
_symmetry.space_group_name_H-M   'P 1'
#
loop_
_entity.id
_entity.type
_entity.pdbx_description
1 polymer ?
#
loop_
_entity_poly.entity_id
_entity_poly.type
_entity_poly.pdbx_seq_one_letter_code
_entity_poly.pdbx_strand_id
1 'polypeptide(L)'
;NVPGMRNPFKPEELYERAYIENATDNQQIPVQVIPPLRKMSVPVHRIVKVDVFVPGCPPSADTIFYVLTELLAGRTPDLTGKTRFGA
;
A
#
# COMPACT_ATOMS: atom_id res chain seq x y z
N ASN A 1 -6.24 -2.43 -4.87
CA ASN A 1 -4.81 -2.53 -4.49
C ASN A 1 -3.97 -2.20 -5.71
N VAL A 2 -3.70 -0.90 -5.95
CA VAL A 2 -2.99 -0.44 -7.15
C VAL A 2 -1.52 -0.90 -7.16
N PRO A 3 -0.73 -0.77 -6.07
CA PRO A 3 0.66 -1.27 -6.06
C PRO A 3 0.78 -2.78 -6.28
N GLY A 4 -0.24 -3.56 -5.93
CA GLY A 4 -0.30 -5.00 -6.19
C GLY A 4 -0.40 -5.39 -7.66
N MET A 5 -0.81 -4.47 -8.54
CA MET A 5 -0.94 -4.73 -9.98
C MET A 5 0.41 -5.04 -10.65
N ARG A 6 1.54 -4.69 -10.02
CA ARG A 6 2.88 -5.04 -10.52
C ARG A 6 3.24 -6.52 -10.33
N ASN A 7 2.52 -7.26 -9.48
CA ASN A 7 2.90 -8.61 -9.07
C ASN A 7 3.02 -9.66 -10.20
N PRO A 8 2.33 -9.54 -11.34
CA PRO A 8 2.55 -10.42 -12.49
C PRO A 8 3.92 -10.22 -13.18
N PHE A 9 4.59 -9.10 -12.96
CA PHE A 9 5.87 -8.75 -13.59
C PHE A 9 7.05 -8.94 -12.62
N LYS A 10 8.22 -9.28 -13.15
CA LYS A 10 9.43 -9.36 -12.32
C LYS A 10 9.95 -7.96 -11.97
N PRO A 11 10.57 -7.76 -10.79
CA PRO A 11 11.13 -6.46 -10.42
C PRO A 11 12.10 -5.87 -11.45
N GLU A 12 12.88 -6.72 -12.12
CA GLU A 12 13.84 -6.30 -13.14
C GLU A 12 13.15 -5.62 -14.33
N GLU A 13 12.01 -6.17 -14.79
CA GLU A 13 11.19 -5.59 -15.86
C GLU A 13 10.65 -4.20 -15.47
N LEU A 14 10.36 -4.01 -14.18
CA LEU A 14 9.89 -2.71 -13.66
C LEU A 14 11.00 -1.67 -13.65
N TYR A 15 12.21 -2.06 -13.24
CA TYR A 15 13.36 -1.14 -13.24
C TYR A 15 13.74 -0.74 -14.66
N GLU A 16 13.78 -1.70 -15.57
CA GLU A 16 14.09 -1.46 -16.99
C GLU A 16 13.09 -0.47 -17.59
N ARG A 17 11.79 -0.75 -17.39
CA ARG A 17 10.71 0.12 -17.89
C ARG A 17 10.79 1.52 -17.28
N ALA A 18 11.05 1.65 -15.99
CA ALA A 18 10.98 2.95 -15.30
C ALA A 18 12.23 3.82 -15.49
N TYR A 19 13.42 3.21 -15.45
CA TYR A 19 14.70 3.93 -15.34
C TYR A 19 15.58 3.84 -16.58
N ILE A 20 15.27 2.95 -17.52
CA ILE A 20 16.00 2.84 -18.80
C ILE A 20 15.08 3.26 -19.94
N GLU A 21 14.00 2.52 -20.21
CA GLU A 21 13.16 2.74 -21.39
C GLU A 21 12.44 4.09 -21.39
N ASN A 22 11.92 4.53 -20.22
CA ASN A 22 11.13 5.76 -20.11
C ASN A 22 11.93 6.95 -19.52
N ALA A 23 13.21 6.76 -19.21
CA ALA A 23 14.05 7.83 -18.67
C ALA A 23 14.57 8.72 -19.81
N THR A 24 14.33 10.03 -19.70
CA THR A 24 14.85 11.02 -20.65
C THR A 24 16.35 11.28 -20.43
N ASP A 25 16.78 11.28 -19.18
CA ASP A 25 18.16 11.58 -18.77
C ASP A 25 18.65 10.56 -17.74
N ASN A 26 19.97 10.38 -17.64
CA ASN A 26 20.64 9.53 -16.64
C ASN A 26 20.05 8.11 -16.55
N GLN A 27 19.96 7.42 -17.69
CA GLN A 27 19.48 6.05 -17.79
C GLN A 27 20.37 5.09 -16.98
N GLN A 28 19.94 4.75 -15.77
CA GLN A 28 20.60 3.77 -14.91
C GLN A 28 19.63 3.27 -13.84
N ILE A 29 19.79 2.01 -13.42
CA ILE A 29 19.03 1.48 -12.29
C ILE A 29 19.62 2.04 -10.98
N PRO A 30 18.83 2.72 -10.13
CA PRO A 30 19.34 3.27 -8.89
C PRO A 30 19.58 2.15 -7.86
N VAL A 31 20.81 2.00 -7.41
CA VAL A 31 21.23 0.96 -6.44
C VAL A 31 21.95 1.51 -5.21
N GLN A 32 22.39 2.76 -5.25
CA GLN A 32 23.07 3.39 -4.12
C GLN A 32 22.03 3.93 -3.14
N VAL A 33 22.18 3.61 -1.85
CA VAL A 33 21.31 4.04 -0.73
C VAL A 33 19.81 3.71 -0.85
N ILE A 34 19.41 2.90 -1.83
CA ILE A 34 18.01 2.49 -2.05
C ILE A 34 17.86 0.98 -1.87
N PRO A 35 16.88 0.50 -1.07
CA PRO A 35 16.66 -0.92 -0.89
C PRO A 35 16.11 -1.58 -2.16
N PRO A 36 16.45 -2.85 -2.43
CA PRO A 36 15.87 -3.59 -3.53
C PRO A 36 14.36 -3.82 -3.31
N LEU A 37 13.59 -3.78 -4.40
CA LEU A 37 12.19 -4.18 -4.38
C LEU A 37 12.05 -5.65 -3.97
N ARG A 38 11.02 -5.92 -3.16
CA ARG A 38 10.54 -7.29 -2.93
C ARG A 38 9.97 -7.86 -4.23
N LYS A 39 10.08 -9.19 -4.37
CA LYS A 39 9.48 -9.95 -5.49
C LYS A 39 8.02 -9.57 -5.74
N MET A 40 7.22 -9.40 -4.68
CA MET A 40 5.81 -9.01 -4.77
C MET A 40 5.50 -7.89 -3.78
N SER A 41 4.55 -7.04 -4.16
CA SER A 41 3.80 -6.20 -3.23
C SER A 41 2.87 -7.10 -2.43
N VAL A 42 3.04 -7.10 -1.11
CA VAL A 42 2.29 -7.94 -0.17
C VAL A 42 1.55 -7.05 0.83
N PRO A 43 0.30 -7.38 1.20
CA PRO A 43 -0.42 -6.63 2.22
C PRO A 43 0.22 -6.84 3.59
N VAL A 44 0.16 -5.81 4.44
CA VAL A 44 0.82 -5.76 5.76
C VAL A 44 0.48 -6.96 6.65
N HIS A 45 -0.79 -7.41 6.62
CA HIS A 45 -1.27 -8.53 7.44
C HIS A 45 -0.63 -9.90 7.11
N ARG A 46 0.12 -10.01 6.00
CA ARG A 46 0.91 -11.22 5.69
C ARG A 46 2.28 -11.22 6.35
N ILE A 47 2.74 -10.08 6.86
CA ILE A 47 4.08 -9.90 7.43
C ILE A 47 4.01 -9.73 8.94
N VAL A 48 2.98 -9.02 9.43
CA VAL A 48 2.74 -8.79 10.86
C VAL A 48 1.26 -8.97 11.19
N LYS A 49 0.98 -9.25 12.47
CA LYS A 49 -0.40 -9.25 12.96
C LYS A 49 -1.00 -7.84 12.83
N VAL A 50 -2.25 -7.78 12.37
CA VAL A 50 -3.03 -6.54 12.24
C VAL A 50 -4.33 -6.71 13.01
N ASP A 51 -4.60 -5.81 13.96
CA ASP A 51 -5.75 -5.92 14.86
C ASP A 51 -7.02 -5.25 14.29
N VAL A 52 -6.87 -4.19 13.49
CA VAL A 52 -8.00 -3.46 12.86
C VAL A 52 -7.68 -3.17 11.40
N PHE A 53 -8.65 -3.41 10.52
CA PHE A 53 -8.58 -3.07 9.09
C PHE A 53 -9.53 -1.93 8.80
N VAL A 54 -9.04 -0.86 8.15
CA VAL A 54 -9.87 0.30 7.75
C VAL A 54 -9.90 0.40 6.23
N PRO A 55 -10.90 -0.20 5.55
CA PRO A 55 -10.99 -0.17 4.09
C PRO A 55 -11.21 1.24 3.53
N GLY A 56 -10.48 1.56 2.45
CA GLY A 56 -10.67 2.76 1.64
C GLY A 56 -9.44 3.08 0.78
N CYS A 57 -9.60 3.92 -0.24
CA CYS A 57 -8.49 4.37 -1.09
C CYS A 57 -8.67 5.85 -1.51
N PRO A 58 -8.63 6.79 -0.55
CA PRO A 58 -8.45 6.59 0.90
C PRO A 58 -9.77 6.29 1.64
N PRO A 59 -9.72 5.80 2.89
CA PRO A 59 -10.90 5.87 3.77
C PRO A 59 -11.28 7.33 4.01
N SER A 60 -12.56 7.62 4.25
CA SER A 60 -13.01 8.99 4.51
C SER A 60 -12.47 9.52 5.84
N ALA A 61 -12.40 10.84 5.97
CA ALA A 61 -11.98 11.48 7.22
C ALA A 61 -12.85 11.05 8.41
N ASP A 62 -14.17 10.98 8.22
CA ASP A 62 -15.12 10.55 9.26
C ASP A 62 -14.90 9.10 9.70
N THR A 63 -14.57 8.22 8.76
CA THR A 63 -14.23 6.81 9.07
C THR A 63 -12.96 6.75 9.91
N ILE A 64 -11.91 7.50 9.54
CA ILE A 64 -10.65 7.54 10.30
C ILE A 64 -10.91 8.07 11.71
N PHE A 65 -11.67 9.17 11.83
CA PHE A 65 -12.02 9.76 13.12
C PHE A 65 -12.79 8.77 14.00
N TYR A 66 -13.82 8.11 13.46
CA TYR A 66 -14.60 7.10 14.18
C TYR A 66 -13.73 5.98 14.76
N VAL A 67 -12.85 5.38 13.94
CA VAL A 67 -11.93 4.32 14.37
C VAL A 67 -11.08 4.77 15.56
N LEU A 68 -10.48 5.96 15.46
CA LEU A 68 -9.63 6.49 16.52
C LEU A 68 -10.42 6.74 17.81
N THR A 69 -11.62 7.31 17.70
CA THR A 69 -12.47 7.59 18.88
C THR A 69 -12.97 6.34 19.60
N GLU A 70 -13.31 5.27 18.86
CA GLU A 70 -13.71 3.99 19.48
C GLU A 70 -12.55 3.35 20.23
N LEU A 71 -11.37 3.31 19.61
CA LEU A 71 -10.17 2.74 20.24
C LEU A 71 -9.75 3.53 21.48
N LEU A 72 -9.79 4.87 21.44
CA LEU A 72 -9.51 5.72 22.61
C LEU A 72 -10.50 5.49 23.74
N ALA A 73 -11.74 5.12 23.43
CA ALA A 73 -12.76 4.77 24.41
C ALA A 73 -12.73 3.30 24.86
N GLY A 74 -11.70 2.53 24.46
CA GLY A 74 -11.53 1.12 24.82
C GLY A 74 -12.48 0.16 24.11
N ARG A 75 -13.12 0.58 23.01
CA ARG A 75 -14.05 -0.24 22.23
C ARG A 75 -13.41 -0.72 20.93
N THR A 76 -13.86 -1.89 20.46
CA THR A 76 -13.51 -2.39 19.12
C THR A 76 -14.41 -1.71 18.08
N PRO A 77 -13.87 -1.00 17.07
CA PRO A 77 -14.68 -0.30 16.08
C PRO A 77 -15.51 -1.26 15.22
N ASP A 78 -16.81 -0.99 15.06
CA ASP A 78 -17.65 -1.66 14.06
C ASP A 78 -17.67 -0.84 12.76
N LEU A 79 -17.03 -1.40 11.73
CA LEU A 79 -16.86 -0.75 10.43
C LEU A 79 -17.92 -1.16 9.40
N THR A 80 -18.89 -1.96 9.81
CA THR A 80 -20.03 -2.35 8.98
C THR A 80 -20.78 -1.11 8.51
N GLY A 81 -20.92 -0.95 7.19
CA GLY A 81 -21.59 0.21 6.59
C GLY A 81 -20.84 1.54 6.68
N LYS A 82 -19.65 1.59 7.30
CA LYS A 82 -18.81 2.80 7.41
C LYS A 82 -17.64 2.84 6.44
N THR A 83 -17.41 1.75 5.71
CA THR A 83 -16.26 1.61 4.80
C THR A 83 -16.69 0.98 3.48
N ARG A 84 -16.00 1.35 2.39
CA ARG A 84 -16.13 0.71 1.08
C ARG A 84 -14.79 0.76 0.35
N PHE A 85 -14.55 -0.19 -0.55
CA PHE A 85 -13.38 -0.12 -1.44
C PHE A 85 -13.61 0.90 -2.55
N GLY A 86 -12.60 1.72 -2.84
CA GLY A 86 -12.70 2.78 -3.85
C GLY A 86 -13.62 3.93 -3.45
N ALA A 87 -13.77 4.18 -2.15
CA ALA A 87 -14.62 5.21 -1.60
C ALA A 87 -14.23 6.62 -2.00
#